data_AF-A0A120FN33-F1
#
_entry.id   AF-A0A120FN33-F1
#
_cell.length_a   1.000
_cell.length_b   1.000
_cell.length_c   1.000
_cell.angle_alpha   90.00
_cell.angle_beta   90.00
_cell.angle_gamma   90.00
#
_symmetry.space_group_name_H-M   'P 1'
#
loop_
_entity.id
_entity.type
_entity.pdbx_description
1 polymer ?
#
loop_
_entity_poly.entity_id
_entity_poly.type
_entity_poly.pdbx_seq_one_letter_code
_entity_poly.pdbx_strand_id
1 'polypeptide(L)' 'MREIKPPLFGLYHDHRASQRRAVFQRELDRLIEAAVAAGWREAEIALEVADLAEDYVMKLAKSDGISFANDNTCKN' A
#
# COMPACT_ATOMS: atom_id res chain seq x y z
N MET A 1 8.15 -10.70 -12.17
CA MET A 1 6.98 -9.97 -11.61
C MET A 1 6.13 -9.48 -12.77
N ARG A 2 4.80 -9.69 -12.75
CA ARG A 2 3.91 -8.96 -13.69
C ARG A 2 3.81 -7.51 -13.22
N GLU A 3 3.76 -6.60 -14.16
CA GLU A 3 3.68 -5.15 -13.94
C GLU A 3 2.38 -4.77 -13.20
N ILE A 4 2.50 -4.00 -12.11
CA ILE A 4 1.34 -3.34 -11.47
C ILE A 4 0.82 -2.32 -12.47
N LYS A 5 -0.40 -2.54 -12.97
CA LYS A 5 -1.03 -1.66 -13.96
C LYS A 5 -1.63 -0.41 -13.30
N PRO A 6 -1.80 0.70 -14.04
CA PRO A 6 -2.54 1.85 -13.56
C PRO A 6 -3.93 1.48 -13.04
N PRO A 7 -4.46 2.17 -12.02
CA PRO A 7 -5.83 1.99 -11.56
C PRO A 7 -6.82 2.14 -12.73
N LEU A 8 -7.85 1.29 -12.75
CA LEU A 8 -8.92 1.39 -13.76
C LEU A 8 -9.91 2.50 -13.42
N PHE A 9 -10.01 2.87 -12.14
CA PHE A 9 -10.93 3.87 -11.65
C PHE A 9 -10.21 5.16 -11.22
N GLY A 10 -10.85 6.31 -11.49
CA GLY A 10 -10.38 7.64 -11.09
C GLY A 10 -10.42 7.86 -9.57
N LEU A 11 -9.71 8.89 -9.09
CA LEU A 11 -9.41 9.11 -7.67
C LEU A 11 -10.63 9.04 -6.72
N TYR A 12 -11.77 9.56 -7.16
CA TYR A 12 -13.00 9.69 -6.36
C TYR A 12 -14.02 8.58 -6.57
N HIS A 13 -13.65 7.52 -7.29
CA HIS A 13 -14.58 6.43 -7.59
C HIS A 13 -14.54 5.36 -6.49
N ASP A 14 -15.70 4.97 -6.00
CA ASP A 14 -15.85 4.08 -4.83
C ASP A 14 -15.14 2.73 -5.02
N HIS A 15 -15.17 2.18 -6.24
CA HIS A 15 -14.50 0.91 -6.56
C HIS A 15 -12.96 1.00 -6.62
N ARG A 16 -12.37 2.21 -6.59
CA ARG A 16 -10.91 2.37 -6.64
C ARG A 16 -10.24 1.78 -5.40
N ALA A 17 -10.86 1.90 -4.23
CA ALA A 17 -10.32 1.35 -2.98
C ALA A 17 -10.27 -0.19 -3.03
N SER A 18 -11.37 -0.83 -3.43
CA SER A 18 -11.45 -2.28 -3.59
C SER A 18 -10.47 -2.79 -4.65
N GLN A 19 -10.31 -2.08 -5.76
CA GLN A 19 -9.33 -2.43 -6.78
C GLN A 19 -7.89 -2.39 -6.24
N ARG A 20 -7.51 -1.30 -5.54
CA ARG A 20 -6.18 -1.19 -4.93
C ARG A 20 -5.95 -2.37 -3.98
N ARG A 21 -6.91 -2.66 -3.10
CA ARG A 21 -6.80 -3.78 -2.15
C ARG A 21 -6.61 -5.11 -2.86
N ALA A 22 -7.39 -5.41 -3.89
CA ALA A 22 -7.28 -6.66 -4.63
C ALA A 22 -5.91 -6.83 -5.33
N VAL A 23 -5.37 -5.76 -5.91
CA VAL A 23 -4.04 -5.78 -6.54
C VAL A 23 -2.96 -6.02 -5.49
N PHE A 24 -2.96 -5.27 -4.38
CA PHE A 24 -1.96 -5.41 -3.33
C PHE A 24 -2.03 -6.76 -2.62
N GLN A 25 -3.23 -7.28 -2.34
CA GLN A 25 -3.40 -8.61 -1.76
C GLN A 25 -2.76 -9.68 -2.64
N ARG A 26 -3.07 -9.67 -3.94
CA ARG A 26 -2.52 -10.65 -4.89
C ARG A 26 -1.00 -10.62 -4.99
N GLU A 27 -0.39 -9.43 -4.98
CA GLU A 27 1.07 -9.35 -5.05
C GLU A 27 1.73 -9.71 -3.71
N LEU A 28 1.09 -9.42 -2.58
CA LEU A 28 1.56 -9.86 -1.27
C LEU A 28 1.49 -11.38 -1.13
N ASP A 29 0.40 -12.01 -1.55
CA ASP A 29 0.25 -13.48 -1.52
C ASP A 29 1.38 -14.15 -2.34
N ARG A 30 1.67 -13.63 -3.54
CA ARG A 30 2.78 -14.14 -4.36
C ARG A 30 4.14 -13.98 -3.72
N LEU A 31 4.36 -12.86 -3.03
CA LEU A 31 5.61 -12.62 -2.30
C LEU A 31 5.77 -13.64 -1.17
N ILE A 32 4.70 -13.86 -0.39
CA ILE A 32 4.68 -14.84 0.69
C ILE A 32 4.93 -16.25 0.14
N GLU A 33 4.20 -16.66 -0.91
CA GLU A 33 4.37 -17.95 -1.57
C GLU A 33 5.83 -18.18 -2.04
N ALA A 34 6.43 -17.18 -2.67
CA ALA A 34 7.80 -17.26 -3.16
C ALA A 34 8.83 -17.35 -2.02
N ALA A 35 8.64 -16.60 -0.94
CA ALA A 35 9.53 -16.61 0.22
C ALA A 35 9.41 -17.92 1.01
N VAL A 36 8.19 -18.42 1.21
CA VAL A 36 7.95 -19.74 1.83
C VAL A 36 8.57 -20.85 0.98
N ALA A 37 8.43 -20.81 -0.34
CA ALA A 37 9.08 -21.76 -1.24
C ALA A 37 10.62 -21.71 -1.16
N ALA A 38 11.19 -20.56 -0.78
CA ALA A 38 12.62 -20.39 -0.51
C ALA A 38 13.03 -20.82 0.91
N GLY A 39 12.10 -21.31 1.73
CA GLY A 39 12.36 -21.84 3.08
C GLY A 39 12.15 -20.85 4.23
N TRP A 40 11.58 -19.67 3.95
CA TRP A 40 11.33 -18.65 4.96
C TRP A 40 10.06 -18.98 5.75
N ARG A 41 9.99 -18.56 7.02
CA ARG A 41 8.78 -18.74 7.82
C ARG A 41 7.80 -17.60 7.55
N GLU A 42 6.51 -17.91 7.45
CA GLU A 42 5.45 -16.90 7.27
C GLU A 42 5.49 -15.80 8.34
N ALA A 43 5.82 -16.14 9.59
CA ALA A 43 5.94 -15.17 10.66
C ALA A 43 7.08 -14.16 10.44
N GLU A 44 8.22 -14.60 9.89
CA GLU A 44 9.35 -13.71 9.56
C GLU A 44 8.95 -12.74 8.44
N ILE A 45 8.31 -13.27 7.41
CA ILE A 45 7.82 -12.47 6.27
C ILE A 45 6.80 -11.43 6.76
N ALA A 46 5.88 -11.81 7.64
CA ALA A 46 4.86 -10.90 8.17
C ALA A 46 5.48 -9.73 8.95
N LEU A 47 6.51 -9.98 9.76
CA LEU A 47 7.24 -8.95 10.50
C LEU A 47 7.95 -7.99 9.55
N GLU A 48 8.73 -8.53 8.60
CA GLU A 48 9.47 -7.71 7.62
C GLU A 48 8.53 -6.85 6.76
N VAL A 49 7.38 -7.40 6.35
CA VAL A 49 6.37 -6.63 5.60
C VAL A 49 5.78 -5.49 6.44
N ALA A 50 5.54 -5.71 7.74
CA ALA A 50 5.03 -4.68 8.62
C ALA A 50 6.04 -3.55 8.83
N ASP A 51 7.30 -3.90 9.13
CA ASP A 51 8.38 -2.95 9.36
C ASP A 51 8.65 -2.10 8.11
N LEU A 52 8.73 -2.72 6.93
CA LEU A 52 8.93 -1.99 5.66
C LEU A 52 7.74 -1.09 5.29
N ALA A 53 6.52 -1.50 5.63
CA ALA A 53 5.34 -0.67 5.43
C ALA A 53 5.35 0.56 6.34
N GLU A 54 5.73 0.40 7.60
CA GLU A 54 5.91 1.50 8.56
C GLU A 54 6.99 2.47 8.07
N ASP A 55 8.17 1.96 7.70
CA ASP A 55 9.27 2.78 7.17
C ASP A 55 8.86 3.60 5.94
N TYR A 56 8.07 3.01 5.04
CA TYR A 56 7.55 3.71 3.87
C TYR A 56 6.57 4.82 4.25
N VAL A 57 5.66 4.57 5.20
CA VAL A 57 4.75 5.59 5.73
C VAL A 57 5.53 6.73 6.40
N MET A 58 6.53 6.41 7.21
CA MET A 58 7.40 7.39 7.86
C MET A 58 8.21 8.20 6.85
N LYS A 59 8.69 7.56 5.78
CA LYS A 59 9.36 8.25 4.68
C LYS A 59 8.42 9.21 3.96
N LEU A 60 7.19 8.81 3.68
CA LEU A 60 6.18 9.69 3.08
C LEU A 60 5.93 10.87 4.01
N ALA A 61 5.65 10.64 5.29
CA ALA A 61 5.41 11.70 6.28
C ALA A 61 6.58 12.68 6.46
N LYS A 62 7.83 12.26 6.18
CA LYS A 62 9.01 13.13 6.21
C LYS A 62 9.21 13.91 4.92
N SER A 63 8.87 13.30 3.78
CA SER A 63 9.04 13.90 2.45
C SER A 63 7.92 14.90 2.17
N ASP A 64 6.74 14.57 2.68
CA ASP A 64 5.57 15.40 2.73
C ASP A 64 5.58 16.15 4.05
N GLY A 65 6.08 17.38 4.06
CA GLY A 65 5.58 18.38 5.00
C GLY A 65 4.10 18.70 4.72
N ILE A 66 3.26 17.68 4.48
CA ILE A 66 1.81 17.80 4.31
C ILE A 66 1.27 18.17 5.68
N SER A 67 1.24 19.48 5.88
CA SER A 67 0.19 20.12 6.64
C SER A 67 -1.12 19.46 6.20
N PHE A 68 -1.78 18.75 7.11
CA PHE A 68 -3.22 18.61 7.09
C PHE A 68 -3.82 20.02 7.30
N ALA A 69 -3.52 20.96 6.40
CA ALA A 69 -4.07 22.29 6.39
C ALA A 69 -5.55 22.10 6.18
N ASN A 70 -6.31 22.39 7.24
CA ASN A 70 -7.75 22.50 7.25
C ASN A 70 -8.28 23.04 5.91
N ASP A 71 -8.95 22.17 5.16
CA ASP A 71 -9.93 22.58 4.16
C ASP A 71 -11.17 23.15 4.90
N ASN A 72 -10.98 24.28 5.60
CA ASN A 72 -12.08 25.18 5.92
C ASN A 72 -12.28 26.10 4.71
N THR A 73 -12.70 25.53 3.59
CA THR A 73 -13.41 26.30 2.55
C THR A 73 -14.90 26.32 2.89
N CYS A 74 -15.24 27.02 3.97
CA CYS A 74 -16.58 27.59 4.12
C CYS A 74 -16.68 28.74 3.11
N LYS A 75 -17.14 28.42 1.89
CA LYS A 75 -17.83 29.40 1.06
C LYS A 75 -19.26 29.50 1.57
N ASN A 76 -19.58 30.61 2.21
CA ASN A 76 -20.84 31.35 2.07
C ASN A 76 -20.69 32.72 2.72
#